data_AF-A0A178A9B5-F1
#
_entry.id   AF-A0A178A9B5-F1
#
_cell.length_a   1.000
_cell.length_b   1.000
_cell.length_c   1.000
_cell.angle_alpha   90.00
_cell.angle_beta   90.00
_cell.angle_gamma   90.00
#
_symmetry.space_group_name_H-M   'P 1'
#
loop_
_entity.id
_entity.type
_entity.pdbx_description
1 polymer ?
#
loop_
_entity_poly.entity_id
_entity_poly.type
_entity_poly.pdbx_seq_one_letter_code
_entity_poly.pdbx_strand_id
1 'polypeptide(L)'
;MFERFELRHLPPLLLGTVLTVGGTMSFTSSPEAALNKFGFREHVASNEAAWPVIKIEGSRITTIGLTIWGLYLGNHFEAMDVLFAAMGWMAVVDGVVCAEHARPGSATFRASSTAAVALWGALGMTSGK
;
A
#
# COMPACT_ATOMS: atom_id res chain seq x y z
N MET A 1 16.18 17.91 4.34
CA MET A 1 15.32 16.73 4.59
C MET A 1 15.33 16.34 6.08
N PHE A 2 16.49 16.17 6.72
CA PHE A 2 16.57 15.63 8.09
C PHE A 2 16.34 16.65 9.22
N GLU A 3 16.36 17.95 8.94
CA GLU A 3 16.16 19.00 9.98
C GLU A 3 14.78 18.97 10.65
N ARG A 4 13.78 18.38 9.99
CA ARG A 4 12.41 18.18 10.54
C ARG A 4 12.05 16.71 10.70
N PHE A 5 13.05 15.84 10.70
CA PHE A 5 12.79 14.42 10.94
C PHE A 5 12.44 14.21 12.41
N GLU A 6 11.32 13.54 12.64
CA GLU A 6 10.93 13.03 13.94
C GLU A 6 10.74 11.51 13.83
N LEU A 7 10.90 10.79 14.93
CA LEU A 7 10.79 9.32 14.92
C LEU A 7 9.42 8.83 14.39
N ARG A 8 8.36 9.62 14.57
CA ARG A 8 7.02 9.33 14.05
C ARG A 8 6.93 9.36 12.51
N HIS A 9 7.93 9.92 11.83
CA HIS A 9 8.01 9.93 10.36
C HIS A 9 8.60 8.63 9.79
N LEU A 10 9.24 7.81 10.62
CA LEU A 10 9.88 6.57 10.14
C LEU A 10 8.86 5.59 9.52
N PRO A 11 7.71 5.24 10.16
CA PRO A 11 6.76 4.31 9.56
C PRO A 11 6.18 4.81 8.21
N PRO A 12 5.72 6.07 8.08
CA PRO A 12 5.30 6.64 6.80
C PRO A 12 6.35 6.55 5.69
N LEU A 13 7.62 6.82 5.99
CA LEU A 13 8.69 6.78 5.00
C LEU A 13 9.05 5.36 4.56
N LEU A 14 9.06 4.41 5.51
CA LEU A 14 9.20 3.00 5.18
C LEU A 14 8.04 2.52 4.31
N LEU A 15 6.81 2.88 4.66
CA LEU A 15 5.63 2.57 3.87
C LEU A 15 5.73 3.17 2.46
N GLY A 16 6.05 4.47 2.34
CA GLY A 16 6.23 5.13 1.05
C GLY A 16 7.27 4.44 0.17
N THR A 17 8.38 3.97 0.75
CA THR A 17 9.41 3.20 0.05
C THR A 17 8.90 1.85 -0.43
N VAL A 18 8.25 1.10 0.46
CA VAL A 18 7.70 -0.23 0.15
C VAL A 18 6.62 -0.14 -0.93
N LEU A 19 5.73 0.85 -0.88
CA LEU A 19 4.70 1.04 -1.90
C LEU A 19 5.31 1.50 -3.23
N THR A 20 6.30 2.39 -3.21
CA THR A 20 6.98 2.85 -4.44
C THR A 20 7.65 1.68 -5.15
N VAL A 21 8.56 0.98 -4.45
CA VAL A 21 9.35 -0.12 -5.04
C VAL A 21 8.48 -1.36 -5.26
N GLY A 22 7.69 -1.75 -4.26
CA GLY A 22 6.81 -2.91 -4.33
C GLY A 22 5.73 -2.79 -5.41
N GLY A 23 5.19 -1.59 -5.63
CA GLY A 23 4.22 -1.33 -6.71
C GLY A 23 4.78 -1.59 -8.11
N THR A 24 6.09 -1.49 -8.29
CA THR A 24 6.73 -1.77 -9.59
C THR A 24 6.93 -3.26 -9.89
N MET A 25 6.65 -4.15 -8.93
CA MET A 25 6.93 -5.59 -9.07
C MET A 25 6.27 -6.23 -10.30
N SER A 26 5.06 -5.78 -10.68
CA SER A 26 4.34 -6.27 -11.85
C SER A 26 5.01 -5.89 -13.19
N PHE A 27 5.94 -4.93 -13.16
CA PHE A 27 6.75 -4.51 -14.31
C PHE A 27 8.18 -5.06 -14.27
N THR A 28 8.77 -5.20 -13.08
CA THR A 28 10.20 -5.56 -12.92
C THR A 28 10.44 -7.05 -12.75
N SER A 29 9.49 -7.80 -12.20
CA SER A 29 9.61 -9.25 -11.97
C SER A 29 8.70 -10.04 -12.91
N SER A 30 7.39 -10.02 -12.63
CA SER A 30 6.33 -10.45 -13.55
C SER A 30 4.96 -10.14 -12.92
N PRO A 31 3.88 -10.01 -13.70
CA PRO A 31 2.53 -9.83 -13.18
C PRO A 31 2.07 -10.99 -12.28
N GLU A 32 2.40 -12.22 -12.67
CA GLU A 32 2.11 -13.42 -11.90
C GLU A 32 2.83 -13.41 -10.54
N ALA A 33 4.13 -13.07 -10.53
CA ALA A 33 4.88 -12.95 -9.28
C ALA A 33 4.30 -11.87 -8.36
N ALA A 34 3.82 -10.75 -8.93
CA ALA A 34 3.15 -9.70 -8.18
C ALA A 34 1.81 -10.18 -7.58
N LEU A 35 0.98 -10.91 -8.34
CA LEU A 35 -0.27 -11.51 -7.84
C LEU A 35 -0.02 -12.55 -6.76
N ASN A 36 1.00 -13.39 -6.93
CA ASN A 36 1.42 -14.37 -5.94
C ASN A 36 1.92 -13.69 -4.65
N LYS A 37 2.73 -12.63 -4.78
CA LYS A 37 3.19 -11.84 -3.63
C LYS A 37 2.05 -11.09 -2.95
N PHE A 38 1.04 -10.67 -3.72
CA PHE A 38 -0.16 -10.05 -3.18
C PHE A 38 -0.94 -11.01 -2.26
N GLY A 39 -0.83 -12.32 -2.52
CA GLY A 39 -1.45 -13.39 -1.74
C GLY A 39 -2.51 -14.19 -2.49
N PHE A 40 -2.70 -13.93 -3.79
CA PHE A 40 -3.68 -14.65 -4.59
C PHE A 40 -3.33 -16.15 -4.74
N ARG A 41 -4.36 -16.98 -4.96
CA ARG A 41 -4.18 -18.40 -5.28
C ARG A 41 -3.60 -18.55 -6.68
N GLU A 42 -2.94 -19.67 -6.92
CA GLU A 42 -2.23 -19.95 -8.17
C GLU A 42 -3.11 -19.80 -9.42
N HIS A 43 -4.36 -20.26 -9.35
CA HIS A 43 -5.29 -20.17 -10.48
C HIS A 43 -5.67 -18.73 -10.87
N VAL A 44 -5.53 -17.76 -9.94
CA VAL A 44 -5.71 -16.33 -10.24
C VAL A 44 -4.39 -15.73 -10.71
N ALA A 45 -3.29 -16.08 -10.05
CA ALA A 45 -1.97 -15.51 -10.35
C ALA A 45 -1.45 -15.89 -11.74
N SER A 46 -1.63 -17.14 -12.16
CA SER A 46 -1.25 -17.66 -13.47
C SER A 46 -2.24 -17.30 -14.59
N ASN A 47 -3.38 -16.66 -14.26
CA ASN A 47 -4.35 -16.24 -15.26
C ASN A 47 -3.90 -14.94 -15.94
N GLU A 48 -3.49 -15.04 -17.20
CA GLU A 48 -3.01 -13.90 -17.98
C GLU A 48 -4.05 -12.76 -18.12
N ALA A 49 -5.35 -13.06 -18.03
CA ALA A 49 -6.39 -12.04 -18.06
C ALA A 49 -6.31 -11.08 -16.86
N ALA A 50 -5.74 -11.50 -15.74
CA ALA A 50 -5.54 -10.66 -14.55
C ALA A 50 -4.28 -9.79 -14.64
N TRP A 51 -3.35 -10.09 -15.56
CA TRP A 51 -2.04 -9.44 -15.62
C TRP A 51 -2.07 -7.96 -16.00
N PRO A 52 -2.90 -7.50 -16.96
CA PRO A 52 -3.05 -6.08 -17.23
C PRO A 52 -3.59 -5.32 -16.01
N VAL A 53 -4.52 -5.93 -15.26
CA VAL A 53 -5.13 -5.31 -14.07
C VAL A 53 -4.09 -5.11 -12.97
N ILE A 54 -3.27 -6.12 -12.65
CA ILE A 54 -2.24 -5.96 -11.61
C ILE A 54 -1.12 -4.99 -12.03
N LYS A 55 -0.87 -4.79 -13.33
CA LYS A 55 0.03 -3.71 -13.79
C LYS A 55 -0.56 -2.34 -13.52
N ILE A 56 -1.84 -2.13 -13.83
CA ILE A 56 -2.55 -0.89 -13.53
C ILE A 56 -2.56 -0.64 -12.02
N GLU A 57 -2.91 -1.65 -11.22
CA GLU A 57 -2.88 -1.53 -9.75
C GLU A 57 -1.48 -1.25 -9.22
N GLY A 58 -0.45 -1.93 -9.75
CA GLY A 58 0.95 -1.64 -9.41
C GLY A 58 1.32 -0.17 -9.64
N SER A 59 0.89 0.42 -10.76
CA SER A 59 1.12 1.85 -11.04
C SER A 59 0.44 2.79 -10.02
N ARG A 60 -0.78 2.43 -9.57
CA ARG A 60 -1.52 3.19 -8.54
C ARG A 60 -0.81 3.12 -7.20
N ILE A 61 -0.35 1.93 -6.81
CA ILE A 61 0.41 1.73 -5.57
C ILE A 61 1.74 2.49 -5.61
N THR A 62 2.47 2.44 -6.73
CA THR A 62 3.69 3.25 -6.90
C THR A 62 3.39 4.74 -6.80
N THR A 63 2.27 5.21 -7.38
CA THR A 63 1.84 6.60 -7.29
C THR A 63 1.59 7.01 -5.85
N ILE A 64 0.90 6.21 -5.05
CA ILE A 64 0.70 6.46 -3.60
C ILE A 64 2.06 6.58 -2.89
N GLY A 65 2.99 5.66 -3.17
CA GLY A 65 4.35 5.71 -2.60
C GLY A 65 5.10 7.00 -2.94
N LEU A 66 5.03 7.44 -4.20
CA LEU A 66 5.59 8.69 -4.67
C LEU A 66 4.90 9.91 -4.02
N THR A 67 3.58 9.87 -3.85
CA THR A 67 2.82 10.90 -3.15
C THR A 67 3.28 11.04 -1.71
N ILE A 68 3.48 9.93 -0.98
CA ILE A 68 3.99 9.96 0.40
C ILE A 68 5.35 10.67 0.46
N TRP A 69 6.28 10.32 -0.43
CA TRP A 69 7.58 10.97 -0.51
C TRP A 69 7.47 12.45 -0.88
N GLY A 70 6.64 12.80 -1.86
CA GLY A 70 6.41 14.17 -2.29
C GLY A 70 5.81 15.05 -1.17
N LEU A 71 4.79 14.55 -0.47
CA LEU A 71 4.19 15.24 0.68
C LEU A 71 5.20 15.41 1.82
N TYR A 72 6.00 14.39 2.11
CA TYR A 72 7.04 14.48 3.13
C TYR A 72 8.10 15.54 2.79
N LEU A 73 8.59 15.54 1.55
CA LEU A 73 9.55 16.54 1.06
C LEU A 73 8.97 17.97 1.09
N GLY A 74 7.66 18.12 0.88
CA GLY A 74 6.93 19.38 0.99
C GLY A 74 6.52 19.76 2.41
N ASN A 75 6.82 18.95 3.43
CA ASN A 75 6.36 19.11 4.82
C ASN A 75 4.82 19.13 4.98
N HIS A 76 4.11 18.40 4.12
CA HIS A 76 2.65 18.28 4.15
C HIS A 76 2.20 17.06 4.99
N PHE A 77 2.57 17.03 6.27
CA PHE A 77 2.33 15.87 7.15
C PHE A 77 0.85 15.60 7.41
N GLU A 78 0.02 16.63 7.54
CA GLU A 78 -1.43 16.46 7.68
C GLU A 78 -2.07 15.85 6.43
N ALA A 79 -1.59 16.22 5.23
CA ALA A 79 -2.07 15.61 4.00
C ALA A 79 -1.65 14.13 3.90
N MET A 80 -0.50 13.74 4.47
CA MET A 80 -0.12 12.33 4.59
C MET A 80 -1.08 11.58 5.50
N ASP A 81 -1.45 12.15 6.65
CA ASP A 81 -2.43 11.55 7.56
C ASP A 81 -3.79 11.35 6.88
N VAL A 82 -4.26 12.35 6.11
CA VAL A 82 -5.50 12.23 5.32
C VAL A 82 -5.40 11.13 4.27
N LEU A 83 -4.27 11.06 3.54
CA LEU A 83 -4.02 10.00 2.57
C LEU A 83 -4.06 8.62 3.24
N PHE A 84 -3.39 8.45 4.39
CA PHE A 84 -3.38 7.21 5.14
C PHE A 84 -4.77 6.83 5.62
N ALA A 85 -5.54 7.76 6.20
CA ALA A 85 -6.92 7.52 6.59
C ALA A 85 -7.77 7.05 5.40
N ALA A 86 -7.60 7.65 4.21
CA ALA A 86 -8.30 7.26 3.00
C ALA A 86 -7.93 5.84 2.50
N MET A 87 -6.70 5.37 2.78
CA MET A 87 -6.31 3.97 2.52
C MET A 87 -7.15 2.96 3.34
N GLY A 88 -7.95 3.40 4.31
CA GLY A 88 -8.95 2.55 4.98
C GLY A 88 -9.93 1.89 4.00
N TRP A 89 -10.25 2.55 2.88
CA TRP A 89 -11.04 1.93 1.81
C TRP A 89 -10.31 0.74 1.17
N MET A 90 -9.00 0.85 0.97
CA MET A 90 -8.19 -0.26 0.45
C MET A 90 -8.22 -1.45 1.43
N ALA A 91 -8.20 -1.21 2.74
CA ALA A 91 -8.30 -2.29 3.73
C ALA A 91 -9.62 -3.08 3.60
N VAL A 92 -10.73 -2.38 3.35
CA VAL A 92 -12.04 -3.01 3.13
C VAL A 92 -12.03 -3.83 1.85
N VAL A 93 -11.62 -3.24 0.73
CA VAL A 93 -11.61 -3.91 -0.58
C VAL A 93 -10.66 -5.12 -0.58
N ASP A 94 -9.45 -4.95 -0.05
CA ASP A 94 -8.49 -6.05 0.05
C ASP A 94 -9.04 -7.19 0.90
N GLY A 95 -9.70 -6.88 2.02
CA GLY A 95 -10.31 -7.87 2.89
C GLY A 95 -11.39 -8.68 2.17
N VAL A 96 -12.31 -8.00 1.48
CA VAL A 96 -13.41 -8.64 0.73
C VAL A 96 -12.86 -9.51 -0.40
N VAL A 97 -12.02 -8.97 -1.27
CA VAL A 97 -11.50 -9.68 -2.45
C VAL A 97 -10.60 -10.86 -2.04
N CYS A 98 -9.75 -10.68 -1.03
CA CYS A 98 -8.87 -11.74 -0.57
C CYS A 98 -9.62 -12.85 0.17
N ALA A 99 -10.75 -12.56 0.81
CA ALA A 99 -11.56 -13.61 1.45
C ALA A 99 -12.03 -14.65 0.44
N GLU A 100 -12.31 -14.23 -0.79
CA GLU A 100 -12.80 -15.10 -1.87
C GLU A 100 -11.67 -15.75 -2.67
N HIS A 101 -10.66 -14.97 -3.03
CA HIS A 101 -9.70 -15.37 -4.08
C HIS A 101 -8.27 -15.62 -3.58
N ALA A 102 -7.94 -15.26 -2.34
CA ALA A 102 -6.59 -15.37 -1.82
C ALA A 102 -6.34 -16.67 -1.05
N ARG A 103 -5.06 -16.90 -0.72
CA ARG A 103 -4.63 -18.01 0.13
C ARG A 103 -5.11 -17.78 1.57
N PRO A 104 -5.32 -18.84 2.36
CA PRO A 104 -5.72 -18.69 3.77
C PRO A 104 -4.77 -17.74 4.52
N GLY A 105 -5.33 -16.81 5.29
CA GLY A 105 -4.58 -15.80 6.06
C GLY A 105 -4.23 -14.51 5.30
N SER A 106 -4.23 -14.52 3.95
CA SER A 106 -3.95 -13.31 3.17
C SER A 106 -4.99 -12.21 3.40
N ALA A 107 -6.28 -12.56 3.47
CA ALA A 107 -7.34 -11.59 3.73
C ALA A 107 -7.15 -10.86 5.07
N THR A 108 -6.91 -11.61 6.15
CA THR A 108 -6.68 -11.05 7.48
C THR A 108 -5.43 -10.19 7.51
N PHE A 109 -4.32 -10.64 6.93
CA PHE A 109 -3.08 -9.87 6.87
C PHE A 109 -3.27 -8.56 6.10
N ARG A 110 -3.91 -8.61 4.93
CA ARG A 110 -4.17 -7.43 4.11
C ARG A 110 -5.07 -6.43 4.79
N ALA A 111 -6.23 -6.88 5.29
CA ALA A 111 -7.17 -6.01 5.97
C ALA A 111 -6.55 -5.37 7.22
N SER A 112 -5.87 -6.16 8.07
CA SER A 112 -5.30 -5.65 9.32
C SER A 112 -4.11 -4.71 9.10
N SER A 113 -3.19 -5.04 8.20
CA SER A 113 -2.01 -4.18 7.93
C SER A 113 -2.43 -2.84 7.31
N THR A 114 -3.33 -2.84 6.33
CA THR A 114 -3.83 -1.60 5.72
C THR A 114 -4.73 -0.83 6.69
N ALA A 115 -5.51 -1.51 7.54
CA ALA A 115 -6.29 -0.83 8.59
C ALA A 115 -5.39 -0.16 9.64
N ALA A 116 -4.25 -0.76 10.00
CA ALA A 116 -3.29 -0.14 10.90
C ALA A 116 -2.73 1.17 10.31
N VAL A 117 -2.43 1.19 9.00
CA VAL A 117 -2.05 2.42 8.29
C VAL A 117 -3.18 3.44 8.31
N ALA A 118 -4.42 3.01 8.05
CA ALA A 118 -5.57 3.90 8.07
C ALA A 118 -5.83 4.53 9.44
N LEU A 119 -5.71 3.74 10.49
CA LEU A 119 -5.81 4.22 11.87
C LEU A 119 -4.67 5.19 12.22
N TRP A 120 -3.45 4.91 11.75
CA TRP A 120 -2.32 5.83 11.93
C TRP A 120 -2.63 7.23 11.38
N GLY A 121 -3.18 7.28 10.16
CA GLY A 121 -3.61 8.54 9.54
C GLY A 121 -4.80 9.18 10.24
N ALA A 122 -5.82 8.41 10.58
CA ALA A 122 -7.03 8.92 11.24
C ALA A 122 -6.73 9.55 12.62
N LEU A 123 -5.69 9.05 13.30
CA LEU A 123 -5.22 9.57 14.58
C LEU A 123 -4.22 10.74 14.43
N GLY A 124 -3.87 11.16 13.23
CA GLY A 124 -2.95 12.28 13.02
C GLY A 124 -1.51 12.00 13.46
N MET A 125 -1.10 10.72 13.47
CA MET A 125 0.16 10.29 14.08
C MET A 125 1.38 10.82 13.34
N THR A 126 1.29 11.10 12.03
CA THR A 126 2.40 11.68 11.26
C THR A 126 2.56 13.17 11.51
N SER A 127 1.45 13.92 11.55
CA SER A 127 1.46 15.36 11.88
C SER A 127 1.65 15.64 13.37
N GLY A 128 1.41 14.64 14.23
CA GLY A 128 1.63 14.71 15.67
C GLY A 128 0.51 15.40 16.45
N LYS A 129 -0.72 15.28 15.96
CA LYS A 129 -1.93 15.77 16.64
C LYS A 129 -2.37 14.87 17.80
#